data_AF-A0A1V1UE90-F1
#
_entry.id   AF-A0A1V1UE90-F1
#
_cell.length_a   1.000
_cell.length_b   1.000
_cell.length_c   1.000
_cell.angle_alpha   90.00
_cell.angle_beta   90.00
_cell.angle_gamma   90.00
#
_symmetry.space_group_name_H-M   'P 1'
#
loop_
_entity.id
_entity.type
_entity.pdbx_description
1 polymer ?
#
loop_
_entity_poly.entity_id
_entity_poly.type
_entity_poly.pdbx_seq_one_letter_code
_entity_poly.pdbx_strand_id
1 'polypeptide(L)' 'MSGKTMTLLAIFTFIAFGIGSFIWFIATWDKTREEPVSTRTHIIQERPA' A
#
# COMPACT_ATOMS: atom_id res chain seq x y z
N MET A 1 21.25 21.62 -21.80
CA MET A 1 20.50 20.35 -21.87
C MET A 1 19.19 20.59 -22.61
N SER A 2 18.75 19.66 -23.46
CA SER A 2 17.48 19.84 -24.20
C SER A 2 16.29 19.69 -23.26
N GLY A 3 15.25 20.53 -23.38
CA GLY A 3 14.07 20.50 -22.49
C GLY A 3 13.42 19.12 -22.38
N LYS A 4 13.38 18.36 -23.49
CA LYS A 4 12.93 16.95 -23.52
C LYS A 4 13.68 16.04 -22.55
N THR A 5 14.99 16.23 -22.39
CA THR A 5 15.82 15.42 -21.49
C THR A 5 15.46 15.71 -20.04
N MET A 6 15.21 16.98 -19.69
CA MET A 6 14.77 17.35 -18.33
C MET A 6 13.39 16.77 -18.00
N THR A 7 12.45 16.80 -18.94
CA THR A 7 11.13 16.20 -18.76
C THR A 7 11.22 14.69 -18.53
N LEU A 8 12.01 13.98 -19.34
CA LEU A 8 12.22 12.54 -19.17
C LEU A 8 12.85 12.21 -17.81
N LEU A 9 13.79 13.03 -17.35
CA LEU A 9 14.47 12.84 -16.07
C LEU A 9 13.53 13.12 -14.88
N ALA A 10 12.65 14.11 -15.00
CA ALA A 10 11.59 14.39 -14.02
C ALA A 10 10.60 13.22 -13.90
N ILE A 11 10.14 12.69 -15.04
CA ILE A 11 9.24 11.52 -15.08
C ILE A 11 9.94 10.31 -14.46
N PHE A 12 11.19 10.05 -14.83
CA PHE A 12 11.96 8.94 -14.29
C PHE A 12 12.12 9.05 -12.77
N THR A 13 12.48 10.24 -12.27
CA THR A 13 12.59 10.50 -10.83
C THR A 13 11.28 10.27 -10.12
N PHE A 14 10.17 10.75 -10.68
CA PHE A 14 8.84 10.56 -10.11
C PHE A 14 8.47 9.08 -10.01
N ILE A 15 8.71 8.30 -11.07
CA ILE A 15 8.46 6.85 -11.08
C ILE A 15 9.36 6.13 -10.07
N ALA A 16 10.66 6.42 -10.07
CA ALA A 16 11.60 5.81 -9.15
C ALA A 16 11.22 6.11 -7.69
N PHE A 17 10.79 7.34 -7.40
CA PHE A 17 10.32 7.73 -6.08
C PHE A 17 9.01 7.04 -5.70
N GLY A 18 8.05 6.95 -6.62
CA GLY A 18 6.77 6.26 -6.41
C GLY A 18 6.96 4.77 -6.11
N ILE A 19 7.73 4.07 -6.96
CA ILE A 19 8.02 2.63 -6.78
C ILE A 19 8.85 2.41 -5.52
N GLY A 20 9.88 3.22 -5.28
CA GLY A 20 10.71 3.12 -4.08
C GLY A 20 9.90 3.31 -2.79
N SER A 21 9.05 4.34 -2.75
CA SER A 21 8.13 4.59 -1.63
C SER A 21 7.16 3.43 -1.43
N PHE A 22 6.61 2.87 -2.51
CA PHE A 22 5.70 1.74 -2.43
C PHE A 22 6.37 0.46 -1.90
N ILE A 23 7.56 0.12 -2.39
CA ILE A 23 8.33 -1.03 -1.90
C ILE A 23 8.67 -0.84 -0.42
N TRP A 24 9.13 0.36 -0.04
CA TRP A 24 9.43 0.69 1.35
C TRP A 24 8.19 0.58 2.24
N PHE A 25 7.03 1.06 1.78
CA PHE A 25 5.76 0.92 2.50
C PHE A 25 5.45 -0.56 2.77
N ILE A 26 5.47 -1.41 1.75
CA ILE A 26 5.21 -2.85 1.92
C ILE A 26 6.22 -3.51 2.86
N ALA A 27 7.50 -3.14 2.76
CA ALA A 27 8.55 -3.71 3.59
C ALA A 27 8.46 -3.27 5.06
N THR A 28 7.94 -2.08 5.34
CA THR A 28 7.79 -1.53 6.69
C THR A 28 6.42 -1.74 7.28
N TRP A 29 5.45 -2.17 6.46
CA TRP A 29 4.09 -2.39 6.89
C TRP A 29 3.99 -3.54 7.89
N ASP A 30 3.39 -3.25 9.04
CA ASP A 30 3.16 -4.20 10.13
C ASP A 30 1.67 -4.43 10.31
N LYS A 31 1.19 -5.58 9.84
CA LYS A 31 -0.22 -6.00 9.92
C LYS A 31 -0.75 -6.06 11.35
N THR A 32 0.10 -6.32 12.34
CA THR A 32 -0.35 -6.48 13.73
C THR A 32 -0.65 -5.16 14.43
N ARG A 33 -0.18 -4.04 13.86
CA ARG A 33 -0.44 -2.68 14.35
C ARG A 33 -1.75 -2.09 13.85
N GLU A 34 -2.36 -2.71 12.84
CA GLU A 34 -3.63 -2.26 12.29
C GLU A 34 -4.77 -3.10 12.87
N GLU A 35 -5.69 -2.45 13.60
CA GLU A 35 -6.90 -3.14 14.03
C GLU A 35 -7.72 -3.57 12.82
N PRO A 36 -8.24 -4.80 12.79
CA PRO A 36 -9.04 -5.28 11.68
C PRO A 36 -10.29 -4.42 11.51
N VAL A 37 -10.48 -3.86 10.31
CA VAL A 37 -11.67 -3.07 9.95
C VAL A 37 -12.97 -3.89 10.06
N SER A 38 -12.87 -5.21 10.09
CA SER A 38 -13.98 -6.12 10.39
C SER A 38 -13.62 -7.09 11.50
N THR A 39 -14.07 -6.78 12.72
CA THR A 39 -14.23 -7.78 13.77
C THR A 39 -15.60 -8.43 13.57
N ARG A 40 -15.69 -9.45 12.70
CA ARG A 40 -16.88 -10.33 12.70
C ARG A 40 -16.81 -11.17 13.97
N THR A 41 -17.55 -10.77 15.00
CA THR A 41 -17.91 -11.69 16.07
C THR A 41 -18.67 -12.85 15.43
N HIS A 42 -18.03 -14.01 15.31
CA HIS A 42 -18.67 -15.20 14.79
C HIS A 42 -19.67 -15.71 15.85
N ILE A 43 -20.85 -15.09 15.91
CA ILE A 43 -21.95 -15.60 16.73
C ILE A 43 -22.45 -16.84 15.99
N ILE A 44 -21.95 -18.01 16.40
CA ILE A 44 -22.56 -19.29 16.04
C ILE A 44 -23.95 -19.28 16.68
N GLN A 45 -24.97 -18.86 15.94
CA GLN A 45 -26.35 -19.06 16.35
C GLN A 45 -26.69 -20.51 15.99
N GLU A 46 -26.59 -21.44 16.95
CA GLU A 46 -27.20 -22.76 16.79
C GLU A 46 -28.69 -22.55 16.51
N ARG A 47 -29.11 -22.85 15.28
CA ARG A 47 -30.53 -22.87 14.91
C ARG A 47 -31.16 -24.08 15.63
N PRO A 48 -32.09 -23.89 16.57
CA PRO A 48 -32.82 -25.02 17.13
C PRO A 48 -33.66 -25.68 16.04
N ALA A 49 -33.64 -27.02 16.02
CA ALA A 49 -34.33 -27.89 15.08
C ALA A 49 -35.85 -27.93 15.35
#